data_AF-A0A524RRA7-F1
#
_entry.id   AF-A0A524RRA7-F1
#
_cell.length_a   1.000
_cell.length_b   1.000
_cell.length_c   1.000
_cell.angle_alpha   90.00
_cell.angle_beta   90.00
_cell.angle_gamma   90.00
#
_symmetry.space_group_name_H-M   'P 1'
#
loop_
_entity.id
_entity.type
_entity.pdbx_description
1 polymer ?
#
loop_
_entity_poly.entity_id
_entity_poly.type
_entity_poly.pdbx_seq_one_letter_code
_entity_poly.pdbx_strand_id
1 'polypeptide(L)'
;MKWTASHVLSAVATLALAAALATEAHASSCEAGQKIDHRKADCLSANWNNSLWGQHTAKVKNECASFGTVVAKVEMKDAEDVILHLESDKTQRRMVDADITGVACCTDLSDYCNKPEGSYANAVDLSEDTTEDDFGGTVSAGS
;
A
#
# COMPACT_ATOMS: atom_id res chain seq x y z
N MET A 1 -79.83 10.44 -5.33
CA MET A 1 -78.89 9.30 -5.32
C MET A 1 -77.53 9.83 -5.75
N LYS A 2 -76.58 9.93 -4.82
CA LYS A 2 -75.23 10.46 -5.07
C LYS A 2 -74.26 9.27 -5.14
N TRP A 3 -73.62 9.07 -6.28
CA TRP A 3 -72.57 8.06 -6.48
C TRP A 3 -71.22 8.74 -6.22
N THR A 4 -70.46 8.24 -5.25
CA THR A 4 -69.07 8.63 -5.02
C THR A 4 -68.17 7.64 -5.72
N ALA A 5 -67.40 8.11 -6.71
CA ALA A 5 -66.39 7.31 -7.37
C ALA A 5 -65.19 7.11 -6.43
N SER A 6 -64.71 5.87 -6.41
CA SER A 6 -63.71 5.36 -5.48
C SER A 6 -62.45 4.99 -6.27
N HIS A 7 -61.28 5.39 -5.73
CA HIS A 7 -59.91 4.88 -5.99
C HIS A 7 -59.36 5.19 -7.40
N VAL A 8 -58.06 5.36 -7.67
CA VAL A 8 -56.82 4.68 -7.25
C VAL A 8 -55.65 5.61 -7.64
N LEU A 9 -54.43 5.27 -7.19
CA LEU A 9 -53.09 5.66 -7.70
C LEU A 9 -52.41 6.75 -6.85
N SER A 10 -51.18 6.61 -6.37
CA SER A 10 -50.20 5.55 -6.53
C SER A 10 -49.19 5.74 -5.40
N ALA A 11 -48.93 4.71 -4.60
CA ALA A 11 -47.85 4.74 -3.62
C ALA A 11 -46.52 4.61 -4.38
N VAL A 12 -45.88 5.75 -4.66
CA VAL A 12 -44.50 5.79 -5.14
C VAL A 12 -43.73 6.77 -4.27
N ALA A 13 -43.12 6.24 -3.22
CA ALA A 13 -41.93 6.84 -2.64
C ALA A 13 -40.94 5.69 -2.42
N THR A 14 -40.10 5.56 -3.44
CA THR A 14 -38.92 4.72 -3.60
C THR A 14 -38.20 4.41 -2.28
N LEU A 15 -37.89 3.12 -2.07
CA LEU A 15 -36.82 2.71 -1.17
C LEU A 15 -35.54 3.44 -1.60
N ALA A 16 -35.16 4.50 -0.89
CA ALA A 16 -33.84 5.08 -1.01
C ALA A 16 -32.86 4.06 -0.42
N LEU A 17 -32.21 3.36 -1.34
CA LEU A 17 -31.18 2.36 -1.12
C LEU A 17 -30.11 2.92 -0.18
N ALA A 18 -29.75 2.12 0.82
CA ALA A 18 -28.69 2.41 1.78
C ALA A 18 -27.34 2.62 1.06
N ALA A 19 -27.05 3.86 0.69
CA ALA A 19 -25.73 4.32 0.26
C ALA A 19 -24.97 5.00 1.40
N ALA A 20 -25.39 4.79 2.66
CA ALA A 20 -24.63 5.16 3.85
C ALA A 20 -23.62 4.08 4.27
N LEU A 21 -23.40 3.07 3.43
CA LEU A 21 -22.13 2.35 3.38
C LEU A 21 -21.17 3.15 2.48
N ALA A 22 -20.93 4.41 2.82
CA ALA A 22 -19.54 4.80 2.95
C ALA A 22 -19.08 4.06 4.21
N THR A 23 -18.84 2.74 4.13
CA THR A 23 -17.47 2.22 4.06
C THR A 23 -16.58 3.29 4.65
N GLU A 24 -16.55 3.26 5.97
CA GLU A 24 -15.53 3.93 6.72
C GLU A 24 -14.23 3.58 6.01
N ALA A 25 -13.71 4.52 5.23
CA ALA A 25 -12.34 4.50 4.80
C ALA A 25 -11.51 4.81 6.06
N HIS A 26 -11.64 3.96 7.07
CA HIS A 26 -10.52 3.64 7.92
C HIS A 26 -9.50 3.13 6.92
N ALA A 27 -8.50 3.96 6.66
CA ALA A 27 -7.33 3.61 5.88
C ALA A 27 -6.54 2.52 6.62
N SER A 28 -7.14 1.34 6.79
CA SER A 28 -6.55 0.12 7.32
C SER A 28 -5.79 -0.62 6.21
N SER A 29 -5.12 0.13 5.34
CA SER A 29 -4.28 -0.44 4.29
C SER A 29 -2.92 -0.69 4.94
N CYS A 30 -2.82 -1.83 5.63
CA CYS A 30 -1.62 -2.50 6.16
C CYS A 30 -2.11 -3.64 7.08
N GLU A 31 -2.94 -4.53 6.52
CA GLU A 31 -3.49 -5.67 7.25
C GLU A 31 -2.42 -6.77 7.46
N ALA A 32 -2.70 -7.75 8.32
CA ALA A 32 -1.71 -8.74 8.76
C ALA A 32 -0.95 -9.46 7.63
N GLY A 33 -1.58 -9.64 6.46
CA GLY A 33 -0.95 -10.27 5.29
C GLY A 33 -0.05 -9.36 4.45
N GLN A 34 -0.08 -8.05 4.67
CA GLN A 34 0.65 -7.03 3.93
C GLN A 34 1.73 -6.34 4.79
N LYS A 35 2.13 -7.00 5.88
CA LYS A 35 3.12 -6.50 6.84
C LYS A 35 4.43 -7.26 6.70
N ILE A 36 5.51 -6.53 6.50
CA ILE A 36 6.87 -7.05 6.63
C ILE A 36 7.49 -6.40 7.87
N ASP A 37 7.86 -7.20 8.86
CA ASP A 37 8.55 -6.71 10.06
C ASP A 37 9.79 -5.89 9.66
N HIS A 38 10.06 -4.77 10.34
CA HIS A 38 11.20 -3.90 10.02
C HIS A 38 12.55 -4.63 9.97
N ARG A 39 12.74 -5.75 10.69
CA ARG A 39 13.99 -6.54 10.62
C ARG A 39 14.15 -7.32 9.31
N LYS A 40 13.04 -7.52 8.59
CA LYS A 40 12.97 -8.24 7.31
C LYS A 40 12.77 -7.30 6.12
N ALA A 41 12.55 -6.01 6.37
CA ALA A 41 12.32 -5.00 5.35
C ALA A 41 13.62 -4.24 5.08
N ASP A 42 14.27 -4.48 3.94
CA ASP A 42 15.55 -3.82 3.61
C ASP A 42 15.44 -2.30 3.49
N CYS A 43 14.24 -1.81 3.15
CA CYS A 43 13.97 -0.40 2.91
C CYS A 43 13.43 0.35 4.14
N LEU A 44 13.14 -0.36 5.24
CA LEU A 44 12.62 0.23 6.46
C LEU A 44 13.56 -0.02 7.64
N SER A 45 14.19 1.05 8.12
CA SER A 45 14.92 1.03 9.39
C SER A 45 14.03 1.61 10.48
N ALA A 46 13.78 0.84 11.53
CA ALA A 46 12.95 1.25 12.65
C ALA A 46 13.58 0.92 14.00
N ASN A 47 13.35 1.80 14.96
CA ASN A 47 13.74 1.61 16.35
C ASN A 47 12.72 2.33 17.25
N TRP A 48 12.38 1.75 18.39
CA TRP A 48 11.47 2.38 19.33
C TRP A 48 11.92 2.21 20.76
N ASN A 49 11.43 3.09 21.62
CA ASN A 49 11.65 3.05 23.05
C ASN A 49 10.32 3.28 23.78
N ASN A 50 10.00 2.35 24.68
CA ASN A 50 8.87 2.48 25.60
C ASN A 50 9.40 3.00 26.93
N SER A 51 8.99 4.21 27.31
CA SER A 51 9.40 4.81 28.58
C SER A 51 8.40 4.46 29.67
N LEU A 52 8.89 3.99 30.82
CA LEU A 52 8.05 3.80 32.01
C LEU A 52 7.44 5.12 32.54
N TRP A 53 8.01 6.27 32.16
CA TRP A 53 7.66 7.59 32.71
C TRP A 53 7.07 8.55 31.66
N GLY A 54 6.43 8.00 30.62
CA GLY A 54 5.35 8.73 29.93
C GLY A 54 5.55 9.13 28.47
N GLN A 55 6.71 8.91 27.83
CA GLN A 55 6.85 9.17 26.39
C GLN A 55 7.40 7.96 25.64
N HIS A 56 6.51 7.29 24.90
CA HIS A 56 6.87 6.25 23.95
C HIS A 56 7.27 6.92 22.64
N THR A 57 8.38 6.49 22.05
CA THR A 57 8.92 7.11 20.83
C THR A 57 9.24 6.04 19.82
N ALA A 58 8.69 6.17 18.62
CA ALA A 58 9.12 5.48 17.42
C ALA A 58 10.08 6.36 16.61
N LYS A 59 11.13 5.76 16.06
CA LYS A 59 12.02 6.35 15.07
C LYS A 59 12.00 5.43 13.85
N VAL A 60 11.63 5.98 12.71
CA VAL A 60 11.54 5.25 11.44
C VAL A 60 12.28 6.01 10.35
N LYS A 61 12.89 5.28 9.42
CA LYS A 61 13.68 5.84 8.33
C LYS A 61 13.49 4.98 7.09
N ASN A 62 13.32 5.64 5.94
CA ASN A 62 13.34 5.00 4.64
C ASN A 62 14.80 4.86 4.17
N GLU A 63 15.31 3.63 4.10
CA GLU A 63 16.67 3.33 3.58
C GLU A 63 16.72 3.26 2.04
N CYS A 64 15.56 3.36 1.39
CA CYS A 64 15.37 3.27 -0.06
C CYS A 64 14.68 4.53 -0.63
N ALA A 65 14.88 5.70 -0.03
CA ALA A 65 14.24 6.95 -0.48
C ALA A 65 14.56 7.33 -1.94
N SER A 66 15.63 6.80 -2.51
CA SER A 66 15.96 6.94 -3.94
C SER A 66 15.06 6.14 -4.87
N PHE A 67 14.38 5.11 -4.36
CA PHE A 67 13.53 4.20 -5.13
C PHE A 67 12.04 4.52 -4.99
N GLY A 68 11.63 5.13 -3.88
CA GLY A 68 10.25 5.53 -3.65
C GLY A 68 9.92 5.75 -2.17
N THR A 69 8.63 5.81 -1.90
CA THR A 69 8.04 6.01 -0.58
C THR A 69 7.91 4.68 0.16
N VAL A 70 8.30 4.68 1.43
CA VAL A 70 8.06 3.57 2.35
C VAL A 70 6.99 3.97 3.34
N VAL A 71 6.00 3.11 3.54
CA VAL A 71 4.92 3.32 4.52
C VAL A 71 5.13 2.39 5.69
N ALA A 72 5.40 2.98 6.84
CA ALA A 72 5.64 2.25 8.08
C ALA A 72 4.39 2.30 8.97
N LYS A 73 3.96 1.14 9.47
CA LYS A 73 2.97 1.01 10.54
C LYS A 73 3.70 0.82 11.86
N VAL A 74 3.43 1.72 12.81
CA VAL A 74 3.82 1.59 14.21
C VAL A 74 2.68 0.92 14.95
N GLU A 75 2.90 -0.32 15.37
CA GLU A 75 1.91 -1.13 16.08
C GLU A 75 1.92 -0.77 17.56
N MET A 76 0.74 -0.47 18.09
CA MET A 76 0.60 -0.03 19.47
C MET A 76 -0.26 -0.99 20.29
N LYS A 77 0.10 -1.12 21.56
CA LYS A 77 -0.62 -1.96 22.50
C LYS A 77 -1.91 -1.26 22.93
N ASP A 78 -3.04 -1.93 22.75
CA ASP A 78 -4.36 -1.46 23.19
C ASP A 78 -4.74 -0.05 22.65
N ALA A 79 -4.16 0.35 21.50
CA ALA A 79 -4.37 1.64 20.86
C ALA A 79 -4.37 1.51 19.32
N GLU A 80 -4.81 2.56 18.63
CA GLU A 80 -4.88 2.60 17.16
C GLU A 80 -3.48 2.74 16.54
N ASP A 81 -3.06 1.78 15.72
CA ASP A 81 -1.77 1.82 15.02
C ASP A 81 -1.52 3.15 14.25
N VAL A 82 -0.29 3.65 14.28
CA VAL A 82 0.07 4.87 13.55
C VAL A 82 0.72 4.53 12.21
N ILE A 83 0.21 5.11 11.13
CA ILE A 83 0.82 5.01 9.79
C ILE A 83 1.70 6.23 9.51
N LEU A 84 2.92 5.98 9.00
CA LEU A 84 3.91 7.00 8.68
C LEU A 84 4.38 6.84 7.23
N HIS A 85 4.19 7.89 6.43
CA HIS A 85 4.70 7.98 5.06
C HIS A 85 6.13 8.54 5.06
N LEU A 86 7.08 7.75 4.56
CA LEU A 86 8.50 8.06 4.57
C LEU A 86 8.99 8.27 3.13
N GLU A 87 8.86 9.50 2.63
CA GLU A 87 9.28 9.88 1.27
C GLU A 87 10.78 10.20 1.17
N SER A 88 11.45 10.39 2.31
CA SER A 88 12.86 10.80 2.36
C SER A 88 13.68 9.90 3.28
N ASP A 89 15.00 9.95 3.14
CA ASP A 89 15.97 9.21 3.95
C ASP A 89 16.16 9.80 5.36
N LYS A 90 15.37 10.81 5.73
CA LYS A 90 15.39 11.43 7.04
C LYS A 90 14.69 10.55 8.07
N THR A 91 15.34 10.35 9.21
CA THR A 91 14.71 9.69 10.35
C THR A 91 13.53 10.53 10.86
N GLN A 92 12.32 10.01 10.72
CA GLN A 92 11.14 10.57 11.35
C GLN A 92 11.01 10.03 12.78
N ARG A 93 10.74 10.94 13.72
CA ARG A 93 10.48 10.61 15.12
C ARG A 93 9.01 10.87 15.42
N ARG A 94 8.31 9.87 15.94
CA ARG A 94 6.92 9.98 16.37
C ARG A 94 6.80 9.65 17.86
N MET A 95 6.17 10.55 18.61
CA MET A 95 5.74 10.28 19.98
C MET A 95 4.35 9.66 19.93
N VAL A 96 4.13 8.68 20.80
CA VAL A 96 2.85 7.98 20.91
C VAL A 96 2.48 7.77 22.37
N ASP A 97 1.20 7.59 22.62
CA ASP A 97 0.61 7.55 23.97
C ASP A 97 0.49 6.14 24.55
N ALA A 98 0.90 5.11 23.78
CA ALA A 98 0.81 3.71 24.15
C ALA A 98 2.13 2.96 23.89
N ASP A 99 2.28 1.80 24.52
CA ASP A 99 3.45 0.94 24.31
C ASP A 99 3.52 0.48 22.85
N ILE A 100 4.66 0.70 22.22
CA ILE A 100 4.92 0.23 20.86
C ILE A 100 5.28 -1.25 20.94
N THR A 101 4.52 -2.09 20.22
CA THR A 101 4.71 -3.54 20.16
C THR A 101 5.57 -3.96 18.97
N GLY A 102 5.50 -3.20 17.88
CA GLY A 102 6.21 -3.49 16.64
C GLY A 102 6.22 -2.32 15.67
N VAL A 103 7.08 -2.44 14.66
CA VAL A 103 7.04 -1.57 13.48
C VAL A 103 7.20 -2.47 12.25
N ALA A 104 6.31 -2.27 11.28
CA ALA A 104 6.26 -3.04 10.04
C ALA A 104 6.19 -2.12 8.82
N CYS A 105 6.73 -2.58 7.70
CA CYS A 105 6.52 -1.99 6.38
C CYS A 105 5.23 -2.53 5.78
N CYS A 106 4.43 -1.65 5.19
CA CYS A 106 3.15 -1.97 4.57
C CYS A 106 3.35 -2.16 3.07
N THR A 107 3.29 -3.41 2.59
CA THR A 107 3.61 -3.75 1.19
C THR A 107 2.56 -3.29 0.19
N ASP A 108 1.34 -3.05 0.64
CA ASP A 108 0.22 -2.57 -0.15
C ASP A 108 0.25 -1.04 -0.37
N LEU A 109 0.90 -0.31 0.55
CA LEU A 109 1.01 1.14 0.50
C LEU A 109 2.41 1.65 0.12
N SER A 110 3.45 0.85 0.35
CA SER A 110 4.83 1.23 0.04
C SER A 110 5.15 0.91 -1.41
N ASP A 111 5.97 1.76 -2.05
CA ASP A 111 6.54 1.44 -3.34
C ASP A 111 7.47 0.22 -3.23
N TYR A 112 8.27 0.16 -2.16
CA TYR A 112 9.22 -0.93 -1.88
C TYR A 112 9.40 -1.16 -0.39
N CYS A 113 9.14 -2.37 0.11
CA CYS A 113 9.57 -2.77 1.46
C CYS A 113 10.94 -3.46 1.46
N ASN A 114 11.30 -4.11 0.36
CA ASN A 114 12.58 -4.75 0.14
C ASN A 114 13.25 -4.13 -1.09
N LYS A 115 14.58 -4.16 -1.13
CA LYS A 115 15.30 -3.72 -2.31
C LYS A 115 14.98 -4.69 -3.45
N PRO A 116 14.71 -4.21 -4.67
CA PRO A 116 14.55 -5.10 -5.80
C PRO A 116 15.86 -5.89 -5.97
N GLU A 117 15.75 -7.23 -5.98
CA GLU A 117 16.88 -8.09 -6.31
C GLU A 117 17.31 -7.78 -7.75
N GLY A 118 18.48 -7.17 -7.92
CA GLY A 118 18.92 -6.64 -9.21
C GLY A 118 19.37 -5.18 -9.23
N SER A 119 19.55 -4.52 -8.08
CA SER A 119 20.12 -3.15 -8.00
C SER A 119 21.63 -3.04 -8.31
N TYR A 120 22.21 -4.06 -8.96
CA TYR A 120 23.46 -3.95 -9.70
C TYR A 120 23.17 -3.61 -11.17
N ALA A 121 23.55 -2.39 -11.55
CA ALA A 121 23.96 -1.95 -12.88
C ALA A 121 23.80 -2.97 -14.03
N ASN A 122 22.72 -2.86 -14.79
CA ASN A 122 22.74 -3.09 -16.24
C ASN A 122 21.79 -2.10 -16.90
N ALA A 123 22.19 -0.83 -16.89
CA ALA A 123 21.96 0.00 -18.06
C ALA A 123 22.93 -0.48 -19.15
N VAL A 124 22.67 -1.66 -19.71
CA VAL A 124 23.20 -2.06 -21.00
C VAL A 124 21.98 -2.32 -21.87
N ASP A 125 21.57 -1.25 -22.52
CA ASP A 125 21.20 -1.26 -23.93
C ASP A 125 20.47 -2.52 -24.42
N LEU A 126 19.16 -2.55 -24.22
CA LEU A 126 18.26 -3.34 -25.07
C LEU A 126 17.76 -2.43 -26.19
N SER A 127 18.66 -2.06 -27.09
CA SER A 127 18.31 -1.80 -28.49
C SER A 127 18.50 -3.09 -29.29
N GLU A 128 17.67 -4.10 -29.03
CA GLU A 128 17.41 -5.12 -30.06
C GLU A 128 16.26 -4.61 -30.93
N ASP A 129 16.66 -3.71 -31.83
CA ASP A 129 16.04 -3.52 -33.13
C ASP A 129 16.08 -4.87 -33.86
N THR A 130 14.95 -5.56 -33.92
CA THR A 130 14.73 -6.56 -34.96
C THR A 130 13.56 -6.10 -35.78
N THR A 131 13.90 -5.36 -36.83
CA THR A 131 13.06 -5.11 -37.98
C THR A 131 12.44 -6.40 -38.50
N GLU A 132 11.15 -6.31 -38.77
CA GLU A 132 10.46 -7.17 -39.71
C GLU A 132 11.17 -7.10 -41.07
N ASP A 133 11.60 -8.25 -41.60
CA ASP A 133 11.76 -8.42 -43.05
C ASP A 133 11.47 -9.88 -43.44
N ASP A 134 10.25 -10.03 -43.96
CA ASP A 134 9.77 -11.10 -44.83
C ASP A 134 10.68 -11.23 -46.07
N PHE A 135 11.24 -12.40 -46.35
CA PHE A 135 11.48 -12.85 -47.73
C PHE A 135 11.72 -14.37 -47.78
N GLY A 136 10.90 -15.05 -48.58
CA GLY A 136 10.97 -16.49 -48.80
C GLY A 136 12.19 -16.99 -49.58
N GLY A 137 12.41 -18.31 -49.53
CA GLY A 137 13.44 -18.96 -50.34
C GLY A 137 13.57 -20.47 -50.09
N THR A 138 12.83 -21.26 -50.87
CA THR A 138 13.12 -22.67 -51.20
C THR A 138 14.52 -22.84 -51.81
N VAL A 139 15.28 -23.90 -51.48
CA VAL A 139 15.64 -25.09 -52.33
C VAL A 139 16.88 -25.89 -51.83
N SER A 140 16.72 -27.22 -51.85
CA SER A 140 17.60 -28.33 -52.34
C SER A 140 19.09 -28.52 -51.95
N ALA A 141 19.34 -29.72 -51.39
CA ALA A 141 20.26 -30.82 -51.78
C ALA A 141 21.77 -30.61 -52.09
N GLY A 142 22.58 -31.49 -51.49
CA GLY A 142 23.98 -31.84 -51.80
C GLY A 142 24.76 -32.10 -50.51
N SER A 143 25.39 -33.24 -50.22
CA SER A 143 26.05 -34.26 -51.08
C SER A 143 25.90 -35.67 -50.50
#